data_AF-A0A0D2NUB1-F1
#
_entry.id   AF-A0A0D2NUB1-F1
#
_cell.length_a   1.000
_cell.length_b   1.000
_cell.length_c   1.000
_cell.angle_alpha   90.00
_cell.angle_beta   90.00
_cell.angle_gamma   90.00
#
_symmetry.space_group_name_H-M   'P 1'
#
loop_
_entity.id
_entity.type
_entity.pdbx_description
1 polymer ?
#
loop_
_entity_poly.entity_id
_entity_poly.type
_entity_poly.pdbx_seq_one_letter_code
_entity_poly.pdbx_strand_id
1 'polypeptide(L)'
;MAPSTASIVGAPQSQLSVDPSRYPTVRRDESVVEELHGVKIADSYRWLEDPDSEETQKFVEAQNELTNSVLAQCDTREQFKALFTDLYNYPKYGTPFKKGSRYYYYFNSGLQQQFVLYTQASLEAEPWVLLDPNTLSEDGTVALRDASFSDDGSLLAYQLSSGGSDWARIKVLRIKEDGTGEELEDTLEFVKFSCLAWTHDNLGFFYNRYREPEKSADLGTETESATDQQLCYHVLGTPQSQDVVVWAIPEHPTWMSSAEVSDDGKHLLLYVSEGCQPKNRLFHLDLSVIPKDATTGALDFSRFDFFGSGEKLPVSKLVDDFDASYDYVANEGDTFYFKTNLEAPRYRVVKAQLPAPGPPSSWPDVVPQHPKDLLQSAVALEGDNLVLRYLRDVRGTLALHRLSDGGLVTDFALPGIGSIGGFSGSRKGTEFFFSFQSFVEPGATYRGDASEPEAQPALFRATKLSVEHDPSDYEVKQLFATSKDGTKVPMFVTHRKGLQLDGSNPTLLYAYGGFNISLEPTFSPSRLTWLKAYGGVYVQANLRGGGEYGVEWRDAGSKQNKQHVFDDFQGMGWCGM
;
A
#
# COMPACT_ATOMS: atom_id res chain seq x y z
N MET A 1 -12.11 -23.12 -40.75
CA MET A 1 -10.65 -23.09 -40.90
C MET A 1 -10.06 -23.30 -39.53
N ALA A 2 -9.29 -24.37 -39.33
CA ALA A 2 -8.66 -24.66 -38.04
C ALA A 2 -7.62 -23.58 -37.72
N PRO A 3 -7.52 -23.10 -36.47
CA PRO A 3 -6.46 -22.17 -36.11
C PRO A 3 -5.12 -22.90 -36.20
N SER A 4 -4.21 -22.28 -36.95
CA SER A 4 -2.81 -22.67 -37.06
C SER A 4 -2.21 -22.83 -35.65
N THR A 5 -1.78 -24.05 -35.32
CA THR A 5 -0.88 -24.33 -34.20
C THR A 5 0.47 -23.68 -34.47
N ALA A 6 0.63 -22.41 -34.10
CA ALA A 6 1.94 -21.80 -34.02
C ALA A 6 2.73 -22.54 -32.93
N SER A 7 3.80 -23.22 -33.32
CA SER A 7 4.77 -23.79 -32.39
C SER A 7 5.26 -22.69 -31.45
N ILE A 8 5.05 -22.85 -30.15
CA ILE A 8 5.61 -21.95 -29.14
C ILE A 8 7.13 -22.11 -29.22
N VAL A 9 7.80 -21.18 -29.88
CA VAL A 9 9.26 -21.09 -29.88
C VAL A 9 9.64 -20.55 -28.50
N GLY A 10 10.39 -21.32 -27.70
CA GLY A 10 10.90 -20.85 -26.41
C GLY A 10 11.73 -19.58 -26.56
N ALA A 11 11.99 -18.87 -25.45
CA ALA A 11 12.76 -17.62 -25.50
C ALA A 11 14.07 -17.82 -26.29
N PRO A 12 14.36 -16.97 -27.30
CA PRO A 12 15.64 -17.02 -27.98
C PRO A 12 16.73 -16.73 -26.95
N GLN A 13 17.75 -17.60 -26.86
CA GLN A 13 18.92 -17.35 -26.02
C GLN A 13 19.69 -16.17 -26.65
N SER A 14 19.45 -14.97 -26.14
CA SER A 14 20.04 -13.76 -26.73
C SER A 14 21.56 -13.80 -26.59
N GLN A 15 22.28 -13.50 -27.66
CA GLN A 15 23.73 -13.31 -27.64
C GLN A 15 24.15 -11.90 -27.15
N LEU A 16 23.22 -11.18 -26.50
CA LEU A 16 23.47 -9.85 -25.96
C LEU A 16 24.64 -9.92 -24.98
N SER A 17 25.73 -9.28 -25.36
CA SER A 17 26.95 -9.19 -24.56
C SER A 17 27.53 -7.78 -24.74
N VAL A 18 28.13 -7.28 -23.67
CA VAL A 18 28.81 -5.99 -23.68
C VAL A 18 30.30 -6.27 -23.71
N ASP A 19 30.99 -5.77 -24.74
CA ASP A 19 32.45 -5.76 -24.73
C ASP A 19 32.92 -4.94 -23.51
N PRO A 20 33.72 -5.53 -22.60
CA PRO A 20 34.17 -4.83 -21.40
C PRO A 20 34.88 -3.49 -21.66
N SER A 21 35.46 -3.29 -22.84
CA SER A 21 36.09 -2.01 -23.24
C SER A 21 35.09 -0.87 -23.46
N ARG A 22 33.80 -1.19 -23.59
CA ARG A 22 32.71 -0.20 -23.77
C ARG A 22 32.13 0.31 -22.46
N TYR A 23 32.50 -0.27 -21.32
CA TYR A 23 32.07 0.29 -20.03
C TYR A 23 32.66 1.70 -19.86
N PRO A 24 31.88 2.66 -19.35
CA PRO A 24 32.40 3.99 -19.09
C PRO A 24 33.56 3.91 -18.10
N THR A 25 34.58 4.74 -18.30
CA THR A 25 35.65 4.88 -17.32
C THR A 25 35.12 5.64 -16.13
N VAL A 26 35.09 5.00 -14.96
CA VAL A 26 34.56 5.58 -13.72
C VAL A 26 35.73 5.85 -12.78
N ARG A 27 35.90 7.11 -12.35
CA ARG A 27 36.96 7.49 -11.41
C ARG A 27 36.77 6.75 -10.08
N ARG A 28 37.87 6.22 -9.57
CA ARG A 28 37.96 5.63 -8.23
C ARG A 28 38.69 6.58 -7.31
N ASP A 29 38.07 6.93 -6.19
CA ASP A 29 38.71 7.69 -5.13
C ASP A 29 39.29 6.75 -4.07
N GLU A 30 40.54 6.36 -4.24
CA GLU A 30 41.20 5.44 -3.29
C GLU A 30 41.53 6.10 -1.94
N SER A 31 41.26 7.40 -1.78
CA SER A 31 41.49 8.11 -0.51
C SER A 31 40.32 7.97 0.47
N VAL A 32 39.14 7.58 0.01
CA VAL A 32 37.95 7.40 0.86
C VAL A 32 37.97 6.02 1.51
N VAL A 33 38.40 5.99 2.77
CA VAL A 33 38.42 4.79 3.60
C VAL A 33 37.90 5.14 4.99
N GLU A 34 36.87 4.43 5.42
CA GLU A 34 36.31 4.53 6.77
C GLU A 34 36.80 3.38 7.64
N GLU A 35 36.93 3.62 8.95
CA GLU A 35 37.22 2.57 9.93
C GLU A 35 36.00 2.36 10.82
N LEU A 36 35.26 1.27 10.56
CA LEU A 36 34.09 0.89 11.34
C LEU A 36 34.45 -0.27 12.26
N HIS A 37 34.44 -0.01 13.57
CA HIS A 37 34.77 -1.01 14.60
C HIS A 37 36.15 -1.69 14.40
N GLY A 38 37.14 -0.93 13.93
CA GLY A 38 38.50 -1.43 13.67
C GLY A 38 38.68 -2.12 12.31
N VAL A 39 37.64 -2.17 11.46
CA VAL A 39 37.71 -2.70 10.10
C VAL A 39 37.75 -1.54 9.10
N LYS A 40 38.76 -1.54 8.23
CA LYS A 40 38.88 -0.54 7.15
C LYS A 40 38.01 -0.94 5.96
N ILE A 41 37.16 -0.03 5.52
CA ILE A 41 36.22 -0.20 4.40
C ILE A 41 36.46 0.95 3.42
N ALA A 42 36.89 0.62 2.20
CA ALA A 42 37.08 1.60 1.14
C ALA A 42 35.76 1.84 0.39
N ASP A 43 35.46 3.11 0.10
CA ASP A 43 34.29 3.52 -0.68
C ASP A 43 34.73 4.41 -1.84
N SER A 44 35.32 3.78 -2.86
CA SER A 44 35.94 4.47 -3.98
C SER A 44 34.97 5.29 -4.85
N TYR A 45 33.66 5.20 -4.61
CA TYR A 45 32.63 5.85 -5.40
C TYR A 45 31.71 6.75 -4.57
N ARG A 46 32.12 7.14 -3.36
CA ARG A 46 31.39 8.07 -2.48
C ARG A 46 30.94 9.36 -3.17
N TRP A 47 31.69 9.83 -4.16
CA TRP A 47 31.35 11.02 -4.94
C TRP A 47 30.04 10.88 -5.74
N LEU A 48 29.56 9.66 -6.01
CA LEU A 48 28.25 9.41 -6.62
C LEU A 48 27.07 9.71 -5.68
N GLU A 49 27.31 9.89 -4.38
CA GLU A 49 26.26 10.30 -3.42
C GLU A 49 25.85 11.77 -3.58
N ASP A 50 26.60 12.57 -4.34
CA ASP A 50 26.20 13.92 -4.76
C ASP A 50 25.56 13.86 -6.16
N PRO A 51 24.21 13.89 -6.26
CA PRO A 51 23.52 13.84 -7.55
C PRO A 51 23.67 15.14 -8.36
N ASP A 52 24.01 16.26 -7.71
CA ASP A 52 24.10 17.58 -8.34
C ASP A 52 25.48 17.80 -9.00
N SER A 53 26.47 16.97 -8.67
CA SER A 53 27.81 17.11 -9.22
C SER A 53 27.86 16.82 -10.73
N GLU A 54 28.65 17.62 -11.47
CA GLU A 54 28.87 17.38 -12.90
C GLU A 54 29.46 15.98 -13.18
N GLU A 55 30.24 15.43 -12.25
CA GLU A 55 30.86 14.10 -12.40
C GLU A 55 29.79 13.01 -12.35
N THR A 56 28.83 13.09 -11.41
CA THR A 56 27.71 12.14 -11.29
C THR A 56 26.79 12.22 -12.50
N GLN A 57 26.47 13.43 -12.98
CA GLN A 57 25.64 13.61 -14.17
C GLN A 57 26.28 12.96 -15.41
N LYS A 58 27.58 13.19 -15.65
CA LYS A 58 28.33 12.54 -16.74
C LYS A 58 28.38 11.02 -16.58
N PHE A 59 28.50 10.50 -15.36
CA PHE A 59 28.42 9.07 -15.11
C PHE A 59 27.05 8.49 -15.50
N VAL A 60 25.96 9.12 -15.07
CA VAL A 60 24.59 8.69 -15.38
C VAL A 60 24.34 8.72 -16.90
N GLU A 61 24.74 9.80 -17.58
CA GLU A 61 24.64 9.92 -19.04
C GLU A 61 25.37 8.79 -19.76
N ALA A 62 26.60 8.49 -19.36
CA ALA A 62 27.41 7.43 -19.97
C ALA A 62 26.83 6.03 -19.71
N GLN A 63 26.28 5.78 -18.51
CA GLN A 63 25.58 4.52 -18.22
C GLN A 63 24.30 4.37 -19.06
N ASN A 64 23.53 5.45 -19.22
CA ASN A 64 22.34 5.47 -20.06
C ASN A 64 22.68 5.22 -21.53
N GLU A 65 23.73 5.85 -22.06
CA GLU A 65 24.18 5.63 -23.44
C GLU A 65 24.56 4.16 -23.67
N LEU A 66 25.38 3.58 -22.78
CA LEU A 66 25.76 2.18 -22.87
C LEU A 66 24.53 1.27 -22.81
N THR A 67 23.67 1.45 -21.82
CA THR A 67 22.46 0.64 -21.61
C THR A 67 21.54 0.69 -22.82
N ASN A 68 21.28 1.89 -23.35
CA ASN A 68 20.46 2.07 -24.55
C ASN A 68 21.07 1.37 -25.77
N SER A 69 22.40 1.42 -25.94
CA SER A 69 23.07 0.73 -27.04
C SER A 69 22.97 -0.80 -26.96
N VAL A 70 22.87 -1.37 -25.76
CA VAL A 70 22.71 -2.80 -25.54
C VAL A 70 21.26 -3.21 -25.75
N LEU A 71 20.33 -2.47 -25.16
CA LEU A 71 18.90 -2.74 -25.31
C LEU A 71 18.40 -2.56 -26.75
N ALA A 72 19.04 -1.70 -27.55
CA ALA A 72 18.75 -1.51 -28.97
C ALA A 72 19.09 -2.74 -29.83
N GLN A 73 19.94 -3.65 -29.34
CA GLN A 73 20.28 -4.91 -30.03
C GLN A 73 19.26 -6.03 -29.75
N CYS A 74 18.26 -5.79 -28.89
CA CYS A 74 17.25 -6.79 -28.57
C CYS A 74 16.19 -6.87 -29.68
N ASP A 75 16.35 -7.84 -30.59
CA ASP A 75 15.47 -8.03 -31.75
C ASP A 75 13.98 -8.24 -31.40
N THR A 76 13.68 -8.69 -30.18
CA THR A 76 12.31 -8.94 -29.71
C THR A 76 11.67 -7.77 -28.96
N ARG A 77 12.41 -6.67 -28.75
CA ARG A 77 11.98 -5.56 -27.88
C ARG A 77 10.67 -4.92 -28.35
N GLU A 78 10.56 -4.62 -29.64
CA GLU A 78 9.37 -3.95 -30.17
C GLU A 78 8.15 -4.88 -30.23
N GLN A 79 8.33 -6.16 -30.55
CA GLN A 79 7.22 -7.13 -30.51
C GLN A 79 6.74 -7.36 -29.08
N PHE A 80 7.66 -7.45 -28.10
CA PHE A 80 7.31 -7.54 -26.69
C PHE A 80 6.57 -6.29 -26.22
N LYS A 81 7.08 -5.10 -26.56
CA LYS A 81 6.46 -3.82 -26.21
C LYS A 81 5.06 -3.70 -26.81
N ALA A 82 4.85 -4.11 -28.06
CA ALA A 82 3.54 -4.10 -28.70
C ALA A 82 2.54 -5.01 -27.96
N LEU A 83 2.91 -6.28 -27.72
CA LEU A 83 2.04 -7.21 -26.99
C LEU A 83 1.78 -6.75 -25.55
N PHE A 84 2.80 -6.21 -24.87
CA PHE A 84 2.64 -5.63 -23.54
C PHE A 84 1.67 -4.46 -23.56
N THR A 85 1.80 -3.55 -24.52
CA THR A 85 0.90 -2.40 -24.69
C THR A 85 -0.53 -2.88 -24.91
N ASP A 86 -0.76 -3.87 -25.78
CA ASP A 86 -2.10 -4.43 -26.04
C ASP A 86 -2.71 -5.09 -24.79
N LEU A 87 -1.91 -5.86 -24.06
CA LEU A 87 -2.32 -6.51 -22.81
C LEU A 87 -2.54 -5.52 -21.66
N TYR A 88 -1.86 -4.38 -21.69
CA TYR A 88 -2.04 -3.31 -20.70
C TYR A 88 -3.24 -2.42 -21.05
N ASN A 89 -3.57 -2.28 -22.33
CA ASN A 89 -4.64 -1.40 -22.82
C ASN A 89 -6.03 -2.01 -22.65
N TYR A 90 -6.52 -2.06 -21.42
CA TYR A 90 -7.90 -2.45 -21.08
C TYR A 90 -8.48 -1.52 -19.99
N PRO A 91 -9.81 -1.34 -19.95
CA PRO A 91 -10.46 -0.55 -18.90
C PRO A 91 -10.21 -1.16 -17.50
N LYS A 92 -9.62 -0.37 -16.61
CA LYS A 92 -9.32 -0.74 -15.23
C LYS A 92 -10.24 0.01 -14.30
N TYR A 93 -10.92 -0.71 -13.43
CA TYR A 93 -11.77 -0.15 -12.39
C TYR A 93 -11.19 -0.50 -11.02
N GLY A 94 -11.02 0.50 -10.17
CA GLY A 94 -10.81 0.31 -8.74
C GLY A 94 -12.07 -0.22 -8.07
N THR A 95 -11.91 -0.82 -6.89
CA THR A 95 -13.02 -1.26 -6.05
C THR A 95 -13.88 -0.05 -5.66
N PRO A 96 -15.20 -0.05 -5.94
CA PRO A 96 -16.07 1.05 -5.53
C PRO A 96 -16.10 1.19 -4.01
N PHE A 97 -16.32 2.41 -3.53
CA PHE A 97 -16.55 2.68 -2.11
C PHE A 97 -17.62 3.76 -1.95
N LYS A 98 -18.32 3.73 -0.82
CA LYS A 98 -19.41 4.66 -0.52
C LYS A 98 -18.96 5.70 0.51
N LYS A 99 -19.23 6.97 0.23
CA LYS A 99 -19.06 8.09 1.19
C LYS A 99 -20.29 8.99 1.10
N GLY A 100 -20.87 9.31 2.25
CA GLY A 100 -22.18 9.95 2.31
C GLY A 100 -23.23 9.19 1.51
N SER A 101 -23.89 9.88 0.59
CA SER A 101 -24.94 9.33 -0.28
C SER A 101 -24.45 8.79 -1.63
N ARG A 102 -23.14 8.88 -1.94
CA ARG A 102 -22.59 8.61 -3.27
C ARG A 102 -21.58 7.46 -3.25
N TYR A 103 -21.38 6.87 -4.42
CA TYR A 103 -20.29 5.94 -4.67
C TYR A 103 -19.18 6.61 -5.45
N TYR A 104 -17.96 6.15 -5.20
CA TYR A 104 -16.76 6.61 -5.85
C TYR A 104 -15.94 5.42 -6.31
N TYR A 105 -15.18 5.60 -7.38
CA TYR A 105 -14.24 4.58 -7.87
C TYR A 105 -13.17 5.23 -8.73
N TYR A 106 -11.99 4.62 -8.75
CA TYR A 106 -10.93 4.98 -9.67
C TYR A 106 -11.12 4.27 -11.01
N PHE A 107 -10.85 4.95 -12.11
CA PHE A 107 -10.96 4.42 -13.46
C PHE A 107 -9.77 4.80 -14.33
N ASN A 108 -9.30 3.87 -15.14
CA ASN A 108 -8.34 4.13 -16.21
C ASN A 108 -8.83 3.44 -17.48
N SER A 109 -9.00 4.18 -18.56
CA SER A 109 -9.52 3.66 -19.83
C SER A 109 -8.60 2.62 -20.49
N GLY A 110 -7.33 2.57 -20.09
CA GLY A 110 -6.33 1.63 -20.60
C GLY A 110 -4.92 2.14 -20.40
N LEU A 111 -4.61 3.27 -21.05
CA LEU A 111 -3.28 3.84 -21.16
C LEU A 111 -3.20 5.28 -20.64
N GLN A 112 -4.18 5.72 -19.85
CA GLN A 112 -4.05 7.01 -19.15
C GLN A 112 -2.86 6.92 -18.19
N GLN A 113 -2.12 8.01 -18.03
CA GLN A 113 -0.96 8.05 -17.13
C GLN A 113 -1.39 7.81 -15.69
N GLN A 114 -2.51 8.39 -15.30
CA GLN A 114 -3.07 8.31 -13.96
C GLN A 114 -4.52 7.82 -14.01
N PHE A 115 -4.96 7.14 -12.95
CA PHE A 115 -6.37 6.85 -12.72
C PHE A 115 -7.14 8.15 -12.45
N VAL A 116 -8.36 8.22 -12.97
CA VAL A 116 -9.34 9.28 -12.76
C VAL A 116 -10.30 8.85 -11.65
N LEU A 117 -10.60 9.75 -10.71
CA LEU A 117 -11.59 9.52 -9.67
C LEU A 117 -12.98 9.91 -10.18
N TYR A 118 -13.90 8.95 -10.19
CA TYR A 118 -15.30 9.15 -10.57
C TYR A 118 -16.23 9.11 -9.36
N THR A 119 -17.40 9.72 -9.50
CA THR A 119 -18.52 9.64 -8.55
C THR A 119 -19.84 9.31 -9.24
N GLN A 120 -20.74 8.61 -8.55
CA GLN A 120 -22.07 8.24 -9.05
C GLN A 120 -23.10 8.28 -7.90
N ALA A 121 -24.34 8.67 -8.20
CA ALA A 121 -25.41 8.78 -7.21
C ALA A 121 -25.94 7.41 -6.74
N SER A 122 -25.90 6.40 -7.60
CA SER A 122 -26.10 4.98 -7.29
C SER A 122 -25.15 4.14 -8.14
N LEU A 123 -25.06 2.83 -7.90
CA LEU A 123 -24.16 1.92 -8.64
C LEU A 123 -24.52 1.78 -10.13
N GLU A 124 -25.74 2.16 -10.51
CA GLU A 124 -26.28 2.10 -11.86
C GLU A 124 -26.44 3.50 -12.50
N ALA A 125 -26.17 4.57 -11.76
CA ALA A 125 -26.29 5.93 -12.25
C ALA A 125 -25.13 6.29 -13.20
N GLU A 126 -25.37 7.26 -14.09
CA GLU A 126 -24.32 7.80 -14.95
C GLU A 126 -23.19 8.40 -14.09
N PRO A 127 -21.92 8.02 -14.32
CA PRO A 127 -20.82 8.51 -13.50
C PRO A 127 -20.31 9.88 -13.95
N TRP A 128 -19.79 10.65 -13.00
CA TRP A 128 -19.17 11.96 -13.21
C TRP A 128 -17.69 11.92 -12.86
N VAL A 129 -16.86 12.62 -13.63
CA VAL A 129 -15.45 12.84 -13.27
C VAL A 129 -15.42 13.80 -12.08
N LEU A 130 -14.89 13.35 -10.95
CA LEU A 130 -14.67 14.19 -9.78
C LEU A 130 -13.28 14.85 -9.82
N LEU A 131 -12.25 14.06 -10.12
CA LEU A 131 -10.87 14.53 -10.19
C LEU A 131 -10.12 13.74 -11.27
N ASP A 132 -9.53 14.45 -12.23
CA ASP A 132 -8.67 13.87 -13.28
C ASP A 132 -7.23 14.36 -13.10
N PRO A 133 -6.32 13.54 -12.53
CA PRO A 133 -4.93 13.94 -12.37
C PRO A 133 -4.20 14.17 -13.70
N ASN A 134 -4.70 13.61 -14.82
CA ASN A 134 -4.07 13.78 -16.13
C ASN A 134 -4.20 15.22 -16.67
N THR A 135 -5.05 16.06 -16.07
CA THR A 135 -5.19 17.47 -16.44
C THR A 135 -4.32 18.40 -15.60
N LEU A 136 -3.63 17.88 -14.59
CA LEU A 136 -2.84 18.67 -13.62
C LEU A 136 -1.42 18.99 -14.10
N SER A 137 -0.92 18.28 -15.12
CA SER A 137 0.39 18.51 -15.74
C SER A 137 0.37 18.06 -17.19
N GLU A 138 0.97 18.84 -18.10
CA GLU A 138 1.02 18.52 -19.54
C GLU A 138 1.74 17.20 -19.84
N ASP A 139 2.73 16.81 -19.02
CA ASP A 139 3.52 15.59 -19.17
C ASP A 139 3.02 14.40 -18.32
N GLY A 140 1.96 14.60 -17.53
CA GLY A 140 1.38 13.57 -16.65
C GLY A 140 2.25 13.19 -15.43
N THR A 141 3.24 14.01 -15.08
CA THR A 141 4.14 13.75 -13.94
C THR A 141 3.56 14.13 -12.58
N VAL A 142 2.42 14.83 -12.56
CA VAL A 142 1.66 15.05 -11.32
C VAL A 142 0.74 13.84 -11.07
N ALA A 143 0.93 13.21 -9.92
CA ALA A 143 0.17 12.04 -9.51
C ALA A 143 -0.65 12.32 -8.26
N LEU A 144 -1.87 11.79 -8.24
CA LEU A 144 -2.68 11.68 -7.02
C LEU A 144 -2.06 10.60 -6.14
N ARG A 145 -1.60 10.98 -4.95
CA ARG A 145 -0.94 10.07 -3.99
C ARG A 145 -1.92 9.45 -3.02
N ASP A 146 -2.80 10.28 -2.47
CA ASP A 146 -3.83 9.87 -1.53
C ASP A 146 -5.03 10.82 -1.60
N ALA A 147 -6.19 10.36 -1.13
CA ALA A 147 -7.40 11.17 -1.06
C ALA A 147 -8.31 10.68 0.08
N SER A 148 -8.82 11.62 0.87
CA SER A 148 -9.70 11.34 2.01
C SER A 148 -10.92 12.25 1.98
N PHE A 149 -12.09 11.64 2.12
CA PHE A 149 -13.37 12.32 2.14
C PHE A 149 -13.74 12.74 3.55
N SER A 150 -14.43 13.87 3.67
CA SER A 150 -15.16 14.22 4.89
C SER A 150 -16.19 13.14 5.25
N ASP A 151 -16.63 13.14 6.51
CA ASP A 151 -17.51 12.09 7.04
C ASP A 151 -18.85 11.99 6.27
N ASP A 152 -19.36 13.12 5.82
CA ASP A 152 -20.58 13.23 5.01
C ASP A 152 -20.34 13.09 3.50
N GLY A 153 -19.07 12.98 3.06
CA GLY A 153 -18.68 12.88 1.66
C GLY A 153 -18.85 14.18 0.85
N SER A 154 -19.06 15.33 1.49
CA SER A 154 -19.21 16.62 0.81
C SER A 154 -17.89 17.29 0.43
N LEU A 155 -16.78 16.87 1.04
CA LEU A 155 -15.44 17.40 0.79
C LEU A 155 -14.44 16.27 0.52
N LEU A 156 -13.40 16.59 -0.22
CA LEU A 156 -12.27 15.71 -0.53
C LEU A 156 -10.96 16.47 -0.31
N ALA A 157 -10.15 16.04 0.65
CA ALA A 157 -8.73 16.43 0.71
C ALA A 157 -7.92 15.44 -0.11
N TYR A 158 -6.99 15.91 -0.94
CA TYR A 158 -6.18 15.06 -1.80
C TYR A 158 -4.74 15.54 -1.90
N GLN A 159 -3.82 14.58 -1.95
CA GLN A 159 -2.37 14.81 -2.03
C GLN A 159 -1.87 14.67 -3.46
N LEU A 160 -1.11 15.65 -3.91
CA LEU A 160 -0.46 15.66 -5.22
C LEU A 160 1.06 15.63 -5.06
N SER A 161 1.74 14.71 -5.73
CA SER A 161 3.20 14.71 -5.87
C SER A 161 3.61 15.01 -7.31
N SER A 162 4.77 15.61 -7.51
CA SER A 162 5.38 15.83 -8.84
C SER A 162 6.70 15.09 -8.96
N GLY A 163 7.08 14.71 -10.18
CA GLY A 163 8.38 14.09 -10.47
C GLY A 163 8.65 12.75 -9.80
N GLY A 164 7.62 12.09 -9.26
CA GLY A 164 7.76 10.86 -8.45
C GLY A 164 8.33 11.09 -7.04
N SER A 165 8.48 12.35 -6.63
CA SER A 165 8.90 12.72 -5.27
C SER A 165 7.91 12.23 -4.23
N ASP A 166 8.42 11.91 -3.04
CA ASP A 166 7.57 11.63 -1.89
C ASP A 166 6.97 12.91 -1.28
N TRP A 167 7.51 14.09 -1.61
CA TRP A 167 6.90 15.36 -1.25
C TRP A 167 5.56 15.55 -1.96
N ALA A 168 4.59 16.02 -1.20
CA ALA A 168 3.25 16.29 -1.67
C ALA A 168 2.78 17.68 -1.22
N ARG A 169 1.75 18.15 -1.91
CA ARG A 169 0.88 19.23 -1.43
C ARG A 169 -0.54 18.69 -1.26
N ILE A 170 -1.26 19.20 -0.27
CA ILE A 170 -2.68 18.90 -0.07
C ILE A 170 -3.51 20.02 -0.71
N LYS A 171 -4.57 19.60 -1.39
CA LYS A 171 -5.64 20.45 -1.94
C LYS A 171 -6.99 19.96 -1.42
N VAL A 172 -8.00 20.84 -1.44
CA VAL A 172 -9.36 20.51 -0.99
C VAL A 172 -10.38 20.80 -2.10
N LEU A 173 -11.27 19.85 -2.34
CA LEU A 173 -12.40 19.96 -3.26
C LEU A 173 -13.71 19.89 -2.48
N ARG A 174 -14.66 20.76 -2.81
CA ARG A 174 -16.07 20.63 -2.46
C ARG A 174 -16.83 19.88 -3.55
N ILE A 175 -17.59 18.87 -3.16
CA ILE A 175 -18.35 18.02 -4.06
C ILE A 175 -19.77 18.58 -4.19
N LYS A 176 -20.17 18.96 -5.40
CA LYS A 176 -21.51 19.48 -5.70
C LYS A 176 -22.52 18.35 -5.87
N GLU A 177 -23.80 18.70 -5.82
CA GLU A 177 -24.90 17.74 -6.00
C GLU A 177 -24.83 17.02 -7.36
N ASP A 178 -24.41 17.73 -8.41
CA ASP A 178 -24.21 17.18 -9.75
C ASP A 178 -22.97 16.26 -9.85
N GLY A 179 -22.19 16.12 -8.79
CA GLY A 179 -20.99 15.28 -8.72
C GLY A 179 -19.69 15.98 -9.14
N THR A 180 -19.76 17.23 -9.61
CA THR A 180 -18.55 18.00 -9.95
C THR A 180 -17.83 18.50 -8.71
N GLY A 181 -16.52 18.69 -8.81
CA GLY A 181 -15.69 19.29 -7.77
C GLY A 181 -15.51 20.79 -7.96
N GLU A 182 -15.48 21.54 -6.86
CA GLU A 182 -15.02 22.93 -6.78
C GLU A 182 -13.81 23.00 -5.86
N GLU A 183 -12.64 23.35 -6.42
CA GLU A 183 -11.41 23.49 -5.65
C GLU A 183 -11.54 24.69 -4.70
N LEU A 184 -11.23 24.47 -3.43
CA LEU A 184 -11.15 25.52 -2.42
C LEU A 184 -9.76 26.16 -2.45
N GLU A 185 -9.63 27.34 -1.82
CA GLU A 185 -8.35 28.08 -1.81
C GLU A 185 -7.26 27.37 -0.99
N ASP A 186 -7.66 26.44 -0.11
CA ASP A 186 -6.81 25.69 0.80
C ASP A 186 -5.71 24.91 0.05
N THR A 187 -4.46 25.24 0.36
CA THR A 187 -3.26 24.56 -0.16
C THR A 187 -2.25 24.39 0.96
N LEU A 188 -1.83 23.15 1.23
CA LEU A 188 -0.89 22.83 2.30
C LEU A 188 0.37 22.21 1.71
N GLU A 189 1.52 22.86 1.91
CA GLU A 189 2.81 22.45 1.37
C GLU A 189 3.63 21.64 2.38
N PHE A 190 4.74 21.07 1.90
CA PHE A 190 5.72 20.31 2.71
C PHE A 190 5.13 19.08 3.40
N VAL A 191 4.21 18.41 2.71
CA VAL A 191 3.53 17.19 3.19
C VAL A 191 4.33 15.98 2.73
N LYS A 192 4.53 15.01 3.63
CA LYS A 192 5.17 13.73 3.34
C LYS A 192 4.69 12.71 4.38
N PHE A 193 4.39 11.48 3.95
CA PHE A 193 3.92 10.39 4.83
C PHE A 193 2.83 10.84 5.83
N SER A 194 1.75 11.42 5.30
CA SER A 194 0.74 12.15 6.07
C SER A 194 -0.61 11.44 6.13
N CYS A 195 -1.28 11.51 7.28
CA CYS A 195 -2.71 11.23 7.36
C CYS A 195 -3.55 12.33 6.70
N LEU A 196 -4.85 12.08 6.56
CA LEU A 196 -5.90 13.04 6.19
C LEU A 196 -7.16 12.74 7.01
N ALA A 197 -7.11 13.02 8.31
CA ALA A 197 -8.16 12.62 9.26
C ALA A 197 -9.15 13.77 9.50
N TRP A 198 -10.29 13.72 8.83
CA TRP A 198 -11.36 14.71 8.94
C TRP A 198 -12.06 14.64 10.29
N THR A 199 -12.34 15.80 10.90
CA THR A 199 -13.32 15.90 11.97
C THR A 199 -14.73 15.84 11.39
N HIS A 200 -15.68 15.26 12.14
CA HIS A 200 -17.05 15.04 11.64
C HIS A 200 -17.90 16.31 11.58
N ASP A 201 -17.39 17.45 12.05
CA ASP A 201 -18.00 18.75 11.77
C ASP A 201 -17.69 19.26 10.35
N ASN A 202 -16.78 18.58 9.62
CA ASN A 202 -16.35 18.90 8.26
C ASN A 202 -15.75 20.31 8.12
N LEU A 203 -15.19 20.85 9.21
CA LEU A 203 -14.59 22.17 9.25
C LEU A 203 -13.05 22.14 9.25
N GLY A 204 -12.45 20.98 9.44
CA GLY A 204 -11.01 20.80 9.43
C GLY A 204 -10.58 19.33 9.40
N PHE A 205 -9.27 19.13 9.30
CA PHE A 205 -8.67 17.80 9.31
C PHE A 205 -7.24 17.82 9.85
N PHE A 206 -6.81 16.67 10.38
CA PHE A 206 -5.43 16.45 10.78
C PHE A 206 -4.59 15.98 9.60
N TYR A 207 -3.38 16.52 9.49
CA TYR A 207 -2.39 16.14 8.49
C TYR A 207 -0.97 16.27 9.05
N ASN A 208 0.01 15.68 8.38
CA ASN A 208 1.41 15.78 8.75
C ASN A 208 2.18 16.63 7.75
N ARG A 209 3.11 17.43 8.28
CA ARG A 209 4.09 18.17 7.47
C ARG A 209 5.47 18.08 8.08
N TYR A 210 6.44 18.51 7.30
CA TYR A 210 7.81 18.73 7.72
C TYR A 210 8.12 20.23 7.66
N ARG A 211 9.26 20.63 8.23
CA ARG A 211 9.78 21.97 7.98
C ARG A 211 10.09 22.12 6.48
N GLU A 212 10.01 23.35 6.01
CA GLU A 212 10.47 23.68 4.66
C GLU A 212 11.95 23.25 4.51
N PRO A 213 12.27 22.40 3.52
CA PRO A 213 13.63 21.96 3.28
C PRO A 213 14.48 23.11 2.72
N GLU A 214 15.79 23.11 2.98
CA GLU A 214 16.69 24.18 2.54
C GLU A 214 16.72 24.30 1.01
N LYS A 215 16.61 23.18 0.29
CA LYS A 215 16.50 23.10 -1.16
C LYS A 215 15.02 22.94 -1.59
N SER A 216 14.21 23.99 -1.43
CA SER A 216 12.77 23.93 -1.78
C SER A 216 12.44 24.10 -3.28
N ALA A 217 13.42 24.46 -4.11
CA ALA A 217 13.21 24.70 -5.54
C ALA A 217 12.99 23.40 -6.37
N ASP A 218 13.66 22.30 -5.98
CA ASP A 218 13.65 21.02 -6.71
C ASP A 218 13.40 19.84 -5.75
N LEU A 219 12.21 19.78 -5.15
CA LEU A 219 11.84 18.75 -4.17
C LEU A 219 11.90 17.32 -4.76
N GLY A 220 12.62 16.43 -4.11
CA GLY A 220 12.77 15.01 -4.45
C GLY A 220 14.15 14.60 -4.97
N THR A 221 15.05 15.55 -5.25
CA THR A 221 16.44 15.26 -5.63
C THR A 221 17.40 15.39 -4.47
N GLU A 222 16.98 16.01 -3.36
CA GLU A 222 17.77 16.14 -2.16
C GLU A 222 18.04 14.80 -1.48
N THR A 223 19.20 14.70 -0.83
CA THR A 223 19.63 13.53 -0.06
C THR A 223 19.45 13.72 1.44
N GLU A 224 18.91 14.87 1.85
CA GLU A 224 18.66 15.20 3.26
C GLU A 224 17.55 14.34 3.85
N SER A 225 17.76 13.90 5.09
CA SER A 225 16.73 13.15 5.81
C SER A 225 15.63 14.10 6.29
N ALA A 226 14.41 13.91 5.77
CA ALA A 226 13.22 14.55 6.32
C ALA A 226 12.97 14.04 7.75
N THR A 227 13.14 14.92 8.74
CA THR A 227 13.02 14.64 10.18
C THR A 227 12.14 15.68 10.87
N ASP A 228 11.79 15.45 12.13
CA ASP A 228 10.91 16.33 12.92
C ASP A 228 9.50 16.46 12.32
N GLN A 229 8.87 15.34 11.96
CA GLN A 229 7.49 15.34 11.46
C GLN A 229 6.54 16.00 12.47
N GLN A 230 5.66 16.86 11.98
CA GLN A 230 4.66 17.58 12.76
C GLN A 230 3.27 17.11 12.38
N LEU A 231 2.45 16.72 13.35
CA LEU A 231 1.01 16.57 13.15
C LEU A 231 0.35 17.93 13.38
N CYS A 232 -0.38 18.40 12.38
CA CYS A 232 -1.07 19.68 12.36
C CYS A 232 -2.58 19.47 12.26
N TYR A 233 -3.34 20.45 12.74
CA TYR A 233 -4.77 20.57 12.47
C TYR A 233 -5.01 21.79 11.59
N HIS A 234 -5.63 21.57 10.43
CA HIS A 234 -5.97 22.60 9.47
C HIS A 234 -7.47 22.93 9.54
N VAL A 235 -7.80 24.23 9.59
CA VAL A 235 -9.17 24.74 9.54
C VAL A 235 -9.44 25.26 8.14
N LEU A 236 -10.53 24.79 7.52
CA LEU A 236 -10.86 25.18 6.15
C LEU A 236 -11.09 26.68 5.98
N GLY A 237 -10.66 27.21 4.85
CA GLY A 237 -10.71 28.62 4.50
C GLY A 237 -9.66 29.46 5.22
N THR A 238 -8.70 28.85 5.91
CA THR A 238 -7.58 29.54 6.56
C THR A 238 -6.26 29.24 5.86
N PRO A 239 -5.30 30.18 5.83
CA PRO A 239 -3.98 29.89 5.25
C PRO A 239 -3.21 28.89 6.13
N GLN A 240 -2.38 28.05 5.51
CA GLN A 240 -1.54 27.04 6.20
C GLN A 240 -0.71 27.61 7.37
N SER A 241 -0.36 28.90 7.33
CA SER A 241 0.37 29.59 8.40
C SER A 241 -0.41 29.74 9.71
N GLN A 242 -1.73 29.52 9.69
CA GLN A 242 -2.59 29.48 10.88
C GLN A 242 -2.80 28.06 11.42
N ASP A 243 -2.30 27.03 10.72
CA ASP A 243 -2.44 25.64 11.18
C ASP A 243 -1.68 25.42 12.49
N VAL A 244 -2.36 24.77 13.42
CA VAL A 244 -1.81 24.47 14.74
C VAL A 244 -1.03 23.16 14.70
N VAL A 245 0.21 23.17 15.17
CA VAL A 245 0.97 21.93 15.41
C VAL A 245 0.45 21.30 16.70
N VAL A 246 -0.38 20.27 16.58
CA VAL A 246 -1.02 19.60 17.73
C VAL A 246 -0.13 18.53 18.36
N TRP A 247 0.85 18.01 17.61
CA TRP A 247 1.80 17.02 18.11
C TRP A 247 3.14 17.07 17.36
N ALA A 248 4.24 16.94 18.09
CA ALA A 248 5.59 16.75 17.57
C ALA A 248 6.44 15.98 18.60
N ILE A 249 7.59 15.43 18.18
CA ILE A 249 8.47 14.62 19.04
C ILE A 249 9.95 15.00 18.80
N PRO A 250 10.36 16.25 19.11
CA PRO A 250 11.70 16.75 18.80
C PRO A 250 12.84 15.97 19.50
N GLU A 251 12.55 15.28 20.58
CA GLU A 251 13.50 14.37 21.24
C GLU A 251 13.79 13.08 20.44
N HIS A 252 12.92 12.75 19.48
CA HIS A 252 13.02 11.60 18.59
C HIS A 252 12.73 12.01 17.14
N PRO A 253 13.67 12.71 16.47
CA PRO A 253 13.43 13.38 15.19
C PRO A 253 13.08 12.43 14.03
N THR A 254 13.36 11.13 14.16
CA THR A 254 13.04 10.11 13.15
C THR A 254 11.71 9.39 13.41
N TRP A 255 11.04 9.67 14.53
CA TRP A 255 9.72 9.10 14.80
C TRP A 255 8.67 9.83 13.98
N MET A 256 7.70 9.06 13.51
CA MET A 256 6.56 9.59 12.76
C MET A 256 5.30 9.46 13.61
N SER A 257 4.31 10.30 13.33
CA SER A 257 2.99 10.23 13.95
C SER A 257 1.90 10.31 12.90
N SER A 258 0.75 9.72 13.18
CA SER A 258 -0.45 9.84 12.34
C SER A 258 -1.69 9.88 13.21
N ALA A 259 -2.76 10.43 12.67
CA ALA A 259 -4.05 10.56 13.35
C ALA A 259 -5.15 9.81 12.60
N GLU A 260 -6.12 9.31 13.35
CA GLU A 260 -7.38 8.76 12.87
C GLU A 260 -8.51 9.24 13.77
N VAL A 261 -9.64 9.62 13.20
CA VAL A 261 -10.86 9.98 13.94
C VAL A 261 -11.79 8.77 13.97
N SER A 262 -12.36 8.47 15.14
CA SER A 262 -13.25 7.32 15.35
C SER A 262 -14.51 7.41 14.49
N ASP A 263 -15.18 6.27 14.26
CA ASP A 263 -16.37 6.20 13.40
C ASP A 263 -17.55 7.05 13.89
N ASP A 264 -17.60 7.35 15.19
CA ASP A 264 -18.60 8.24 15.79
C ASP A 264 -18.17 9.72 15.87
N GLY A 265 -16.95 10.05 15.41
CA GLY A 265 -16.41 11.41 15.33
C GLY A 265 -15.99 12.03 16.67
N LYS A 266 -16.02 11.26 17.76
CA LYS A 266 -15.80 11.78 19.13
C LYS A 266 -14.38 11.60 19.61
N HIS A 267 -13.61 10.73 19.00
CA HIS A 267 -12.30 10.37 19.50
C HIS A 267 -11.24 10.54 18.42
N LEU A 268 -10.08 11.03 18.84
CA LEU A 268 -8.87 11.05 18.04
C LEU A 268 -7.93 9.96 18.56
N LEU A 269 -7.51 9.08 17.66
CA LEU A 269 -6.47 8.09 17.88
C LEU A 269 -5.18 8.61 17.26
N LEU A 270 -4.14 8.71 18.08
CA LEU A 270 -2.82 9.15 17.66
C LEU A 270 -1.87 7.96 17.70
N TYR A 271 -1.30 7.63 16.54
CA TYR A 271 -0.30 6.60 16.38
C TYR A 271 1.08 7.25 16.33
N VAL A 272 2.06 6.61 16.96
CA VAL A 272 3.48 6.96 16.79
C VAL A 272 4.21 5.71 16.32
N SER A 273 5.08 5.84 15.33
CA SER A 273 5.86 4.75 14.74
C SER A 273 7.37 5.05 14.77
N GLU A 274 8.15 3.98 14.92
CA GLU A 274 9.61 4.02 14.84
C GLU A 274 10.10 3.09 13.71
N GLY A 275 10.52 3.69 12.60
CA GLY A 275 10.97 2.95 11.42
C GLY A 275 9.85 2.09 10.80
N CYS A 276 10.21 0.93 10.26
CA CYS A 276 9.30 0.07 9.48
C CYS A 276 8.85 -1.19 10.24
N GLN A 277 8.93 -1.20 11.58
CA GLN A 277 8.44 -2.34 12.35
C GLN A 277 6.91 -2.31 12.37
N PRO A 278 6.22 -3.47 12.36
CA PRO A 278 4.78 -3.53 12.53
C PRO A 278 4.44 -3.32 14.02
N LYS A 279 4.76 -2.12 14.51
CA LYS A 279 4.66 -1.70 15.91
C LYS A 279 4.36 -0.22 16.00
N ASN A 280 3.56 0.17 16.97
CA ASN A 280 3.21 1.57 17.19
C ASN A 280 2.85 1.81 18.65
N ARG A 281 3.06 3.05 19.09
CA ARG A 281 2.34 3.57 20.26
C ARG A 281 0.93 3.96 19.82
N LEU A 282 0.02 4.02 20.78
CA LEU A 282 -1.37 4.37 20.57
C LEU A 282 -1.85 5.26 21.72
N PHE A 283 -2.17 6.50 21.39
CA PHE A 283 -2.76 7.45 22.33
C PHE A 283 -4.18 7.81 21.89
N HIS A 284 -4.97 8.29 22.84
CA HIS A 284 -6.38 8.61 22.65
C HIS A 284 -6.70 10.00 23.19
N LEU A 285 -7.56 10.72 22.50
CA LEU A 285 -8.12 11.99 22.93
C LEU A 285 -9.63 11.98 22.70
N ASP A 286 -10.40 12.37 23.71
CA ASP A 286 -11.81 12.74 23.53
C ASP A 286 -11.88 14.15 22.93
N LEU A 287 -12.37 14.26 21.70
CA LEU A 287 -12.45 15.53 20.97
C LEU A 287 -13.48 16.49 21.60
N SER A 288 -14.42 16.01 22.42
CA SER A 288 -15.41 16.86 23.07
C SER A 288 -14.82 17.82 24.11
N VAL A 289 -13.59 17.56 24.57
CA VAL A 289 -12.87 18.44 25.50
C VAL A 289 -12.16 19.60 24.78
N ILE A 290 -12.06 19.53 23.45
CA ILE A 290 -11.47 20.58 22.63
C ILE A 290 -12.55 21.65 22.38
N PRO A 291 -12.29 22.93 22.74
CA PRO A 291 -13.27 23.99 22.51
C PRO A 291 -13.50 24.20 21.01
N LYS A 292 -14.62 24.85 20.69
CA LYS A 292 -14.87 25.33 19.32
C LYS A 292 -14.50 26.79 19.20
N ASP A 293 -13.88 27.16 18.08
CA ASP A 293 -13.64 28.56 17.74
C ASP A 293 -14.99 29.28 17.54
N ALA A 294 -15.11 30.48 18.10
CA ALA A 294 -16.36 31.23 18.07
C ALA A 294 -16.71 31.78 16.68
N THR A 295 -15.74 31.88 15.78
CA THR A 295 -15.91 32.46 14.44
C THR A 295 -16.17 31.38 13.40
N THR A 296 -15.33 30.34 13.36
CA THR A 296 -15.38 29.28 12.36
C THR A 296 -16.28 28.12 12.81
N GLY A 297 -16.45 27.92 14.11
CA GLY A 297 -17.14 26.77 14.68
C GLY A 297 -16.34 25.47 14.65
N ALA A 298 -15.12 25.49 14.09
CA ALA A 298 -14.21 24.35 14.06
C ALA A 298 -13.63 24.07 15.46
N LEU A 299 -13.09 22.87 15.66
CA LEU A 299 -12.28 22.60 16.85
C LEU A 299 -11.08 23.54 16.91
N ASP A 300 -10.89 24.19 18.07
CA ASP A 300 -9.82 25.14 18.33
C ASP A 300 -8.71 24.47 19.15
N PHE A 301 -7.63 24.15 18.44
CA PHE A 301 -6.43 23.58 19.04
C PHE A 301 -5.39 24.63 19.44
N SER A 302 -5.63 25.93 19.25
CA SER A 302 -4.61 26.98 19.44
C SER A 302 -3.95 26.97 20.83
N ARG A 303 -4.72 26.61 21.87
CA ARG A 303 -4.24 26.43 23.24
C ARG A 303 -3.31 25.22 23.43
N PHE A 304 -3.24 24.33 22.46
CA PHE A 304 -2.42 23.11 22.45
C PHE A 304 -1.33 23.16 21.39
N ASP A 305 -1.04 24.35 20.81
CA ASP A 305 0.09 24.51 19.91
C ASP A 305 1.37 24.06 20.63
N PHE A 306 1.99 23.01 20.09
CA PHE A 306 3.15 22.34 20.67
C PHE A 306 4.33 23.30 20.87
N PHE A 307 4.52 24.28 19.99
CA PHE A 307 5.64 25.22 20.05
C PHE A 307 5.27 26.57 20.68
N GLY A 308 3.98 26.94 20.71
CA GLY A 308 3.54 28.28 21.08
C GLY A 308 2.82 28.43 22.42
N SER A 309 2.07 27.41 22.88
CA SER A 309 1.04 27.61 23.91
C SER A 309 1.46 27.24 25.34
N GLY A 310 2.42 26.31 25.50
CA GLY A 310 2.87 25.76 26.78
C GLY A 310 1.89 24.76 27.44
N GLU A 311 0.64 24.67 26.97
CA GLU A 311 -0.35 23.67 27.39
C GLU A 311 -0.27 22.46 26.45
N LYS A 312 -0.25 21.25 27.02
CA LYS A 312 -0.09 20.01 26.26
C LYS A 312 -1.45 19.47 25.82
N LEU A 313 -1.52 18.92 24.62
CA LEU A 313 -2.69 18.17 24.16
C LEU A 313 -3.04 17.08 25.19
N PRO A 314 -4.29 17.01 25.70
CA PRO A 314 -4.64 16.16 26.83
C PRO A 314 -4.89 14.71 26.40
N VAL A 315 -3.86 14.07 25.83
CA VAL A 315 -3.93 12.68 25.35
C VAL A 315 -3.78 11.69 26.50
N SER A 316 -4.59 10.63 26.46
CA SER A 316 -4.44 9.42 27.27
C SER A 316 -3.55 8.43 26.53
N LYS A 317 -2.45 8.02 27.17
CA LYS A 317 -1.51 7.07 26.57
C LYS A 317 -1.98 5.64 26.80
N LEU A 318 -2.67 5.05 25.82
CA LEU A 318 -3.18 3.68 25.92
C LEU A 318 -2.05 2.65 25.80
N VAL A 319 -1.10 2.92 24.89
CA VAL A 319 0.12 2.16 24.65
C VAL A 319 1.28 3.14 24.52
N ASP A 320 2.24 3.11 25.44
CA ASP A 320 3.42 4.01 25.44
C ASP A 320 4.74 3.25 25.21
N ASP A 321 4.68 2.12 24.51
CA ASP A 321 5.83 1.31 24.11
C ASP A 321 5.69 0.85 22.64
N PHE A 322 6.79 0.40 22.04
CA PHE A 322 6.82 -0.26 20.73
C PHE A 322 6.95 -1.77 20.94
N ASP A 323 5.95 -2.37 21.57
CA ASP A 323 5.90 -3.82 21.82
C ASP A 323 5.22 -4.58 20.67
N ALA A 324 4.13 -4.02 20.14
CA ALA A 324 3.24 -4.59 19.15
C ALA A 324 2.60 -3.50 18.28
N SER A 325 1.84 -3.90 17.25
CA SER A 325 0.94 -3.00 16.53
C SER A 325 -0.45 -3.00 17.15
N TYR A 326 -1.15 -1.88 17.01
CA TYR A 326 -2.53 -1.70 17.46
C TYR A 326 -3.24 -0.86 16.40
N ASP A 327 -4.03 -1.51 15.56
CA ASP A 327 -4.77 -0.89 14.47
C ASP A 327 -6.25 -0.77 14.88
N TYR A 328 -6.83 0.43 14.79
CA TYR A 328 -8.27 0.63 15.06
C TYR A 328 -9.14 -0.16 14.08
N VAL A 329 -10.21 -0.76 14.61
CA VAL A 329 -11.20 -1.52 13.83
C VAL A 329 -12.58 -0.86 13.90
N ALA A 330 -13.01 -0.47 15.10
CA ALA A 330 -14.30 0.17 15.36
C ALA A 330 -14.37 0.66 16.81
N ASN A 331 -15.39 1.47 17.11
CA ASN A 331 -15.87 1.69 18.47
C ASN A 331 -17.41 1.62 18.58
N GLU A 332 -17.88 1.29 19.77
CA GLU A 332 -19.28 1.40 20.19
C GLU A 332 -19.32 2.18 21.50
N GLY A 333 -19.47 3.50 21.38
CA GLY A 333 -19.20 4.42 22.48
C GLY A 333 -17.77 4.25 22.98
N ASP A 334 -17.60 3.97 24.26
CA ASP A 334 -16.29 3.81 24.89
C ASP A 334 -15.69 2.40 24.75
N THR A 335 -16.38 1.46 24.08
CA THR A 335 -15.82 0.14 23.75
C THR A 335 -15.10 0.20 22.40
N PHE A 336 -13.79 0.02 22.41
CA PHE A 336 -12.95 0.07 21.21
C PHE A 336 -12.47 -1.31 20.81
N TYR A 337 -12.35 -1.55 19.52
CA TYR A 337 -11.86 -2.78 18.93
C TYR A 337 -10.55 -2.51 18.20
N PHE A 338 -9.53 -3.32 18.47
CA PHE A 338 -8.21 -3.18 17.85
C PHE A 338 -7.73 -4.51 17.27
N LYS A 339 -7.13 -4.46 16.08
CA LYS A 339 -6.31 -5.56 15.55
C LYS A 339 -4.89 -5.39 16.07
N THR A 340 -4.33 -6.44 16.68
CA THR A 340 -3.00 -6.38 17.30
C THR A 340 -2.19 -7.65 17.08
N ASN A 341 -0.86 -7.53 17.06
CA ASN A 341 0.07 -8.65 17.08
C ASN A 341 0.69 -8.91 18.47
N LEU A 342 0.21 -8.22 19.52
CA LEU A 342 0.69 -8.43 20.90
C LEU A 342 0.43 -9.87 21.34
N GLU A 343 1.51 -10.61 21.60
CA GLU A 343 1.50 -12.05 21.94
C GLU A 343 0.77 -12.92 20.90
N ALA A 344 0.64 -12.40 19.69
CA ALA A 344 -0.21 -12.95 18.63
C ALA A 344 0.45 -12.71 17.27
N PRO A 345 1.50 -13.45 16.89
CA PRO A 345 2.29 -13.14 15.69
C PRO A 345 1.49 -13.21 14.38
N ARG A 346 0.35 -13.90 14.36
CA ARG A 346 -0.61 -13.96 13.24
C ARG A 346 -1.81 -13.02 13.39
N TYR A 347 -1.70 -12.08 14.34
CA TYR A 347 -2.68 -11.07 14.71
C TYR A 347 -3.97 -11.65 15.31
N ARG A 348 -4.63 -10.82 16.13
CA ARG A 348 -5.92 -11.06 16.77
C ARG A 348 -6.73 -9.76 16.81
N VAL A 349 -8.02 -9.85 17.08
CA VAL A 349 -8.88 -8.68 17.39
C VAL A 349 -9.20 -8.72 18.88
N VAL A 350 -8.94 -7.62 19.57
CA VAL A 350 -9.21 -7.44 21.00
C VAL A 350 -10.18 -6.27 21.21
N LYS A 351 -10.81 -6.22 22.38
CA LYS A 351 -11.61 -5.06 22.79
C LYS A 351 -11.09 -4.41 24.07
N ALA A 352 -11.20 -3.09 24.15
CA ALA A 352 -10.70 -2.26 25.24
C ALA A 352 -11.78 -1.25 25.66
N GLN A 353 -11.88 -0.99 26.97
CA GLN A 353 -12.79 0.02 27.52
C GLN A 353 -12.01 1.32 27.78
N LEU A 354 -12.27 2.36 26.99
CA LEU A 354 -11.64 3.67 27.17
C LEU A 354 -12.38 4.50 28.24
N PRO A 355 -11.73 5.49 28.90
CA PRO A 355 -10.36 5.98 28.67
C PRO A 355 -9.24 5.23 29.43
N ALA A 356 -9.55 4.22 30.25
CA ALA A 356 -8.57 3.55 31.11
C ALA A 356 -8.61 2.01 30.95
N PRO A 357 -8.13 1.45 29.83
CA PRO A 357 -8.40 0.07 29.45
C PRO A 357 -7.54 -0.99 30.19
N GLY A 358 -6.75 -0.59 31.19
CA GLY A 358 -5.67 -1.44 31.72
C GLY A 358 -4.54 -1.65 30.68
N PRO A 359 -3.50 -2.43 31.01
CA PRO A 359 -2.44 -2.73 30.05
C PRO A 359 -2.98 -3.53 28.85
N PRO A 360 -2.43 -3.35 27.64
CA PRO A 360 -2.92 -4.03 26.43
C PRO A 360 -2.97 -5.57 26.53
N SER A 361 -2.08 -6.18 27.30
CA SER A 361 -2.10 -7.63 27.55
C SER A 361 -3.35 -8.12 28.29
N SER A 362 -4.10 -7.22 28.95
CA SER A 362 -5.35 -7.51 29.64
C SER A 362 -6.61 -7.34 28.78
N TRP A 363 -6.48 -6.82 27.56
CA TRP A 363 -7.61 -6.61 26.65
C TRP A 363 -8.14 -7.96 26.17
N PRO A 364 -9.43 -8.29 26.42
CA PRO A 364 -9.99 -9.57 26.04
C PRO A 364 -10.06 -9.74 24.52
N ASP A 365 -9.80 -10.96 24.06
CA ASP A 365 -10.01 -11.35 22.67
C ASP A 365 -11.48 -11.23 22.28
N VAL A 366 -11.70 -10.65 21.11
CA VAL A 366 -12.93 -10.80 20.33
C VAL A 366 -12.70 -11.92 19.34
N VAL A 367 -11.66 -11.80 18.51
CA VAL A 367 -11.22 -12.85 17.59
C VAL A 367 -9.80 -13.25 17.99
N PRO A 368 -9.59 -14.43 18.58
CA PRO A 368 -8.24 -14.88 18.94
C PRO A 368 -7.40 -15.11 17.68
N GLN A 369 -6.08 -15.16 17.85
CA GLN A 369 -5.20 -15.48 16.72
C GLN A 369 -5.56 -16.84 16.12
N HIS A 370 -5.58 -16.91 14.80
CA HIS A 370 -5.80 -18.19 14.12
C HIS A 370 -4.52 -19.05 14.25
N PRO A 371 -4.63 -20.39 14.43
CA PRO A 371 -3.47 -21.25 14.65
C PRO A 371 -2.50 -21.36 13.46
N LYS A 372 -2.91 -20.92 12.25
CA LYS A 372 -2.11 -21.07 11.02
C LYS A 372 -2.14 -19.82 10.14
N ASP A 373 -3.35 -19.42 9.76
CA ASP A 373 -3.60 -18.28 8.87
C ASP A 373 -3.29 -16.93 9.54
N LEU A 374 -2.76 -16.00 8.75
CA LEU A 374 -2.50 -14.61 9.16
C LEU A 374 -3.77 -13.78 9.03
N LEU A 375 -4.19 -13.07 10.08
CA LEU A 375 -5.23 -12.04 9.97
C LEU A 375 -4.65 -10.76 9.33
N GLN A 376 -5.02 -10.47 8.10
CA GLN A 376 -4.51 -9.31 7.35
C GLN A 376 -5.29 -8.03 7.70
N SER A 377 -6.61 -8.10 7.78
CA SER A 377 -7.47 -6.96 8.07
C SER A 377 -8.78 -7.38 8.72
N ALA A 378 -9.34 -6.46 9.50
CA ALA A 378 -10.64 -6.58 10.16
C ALA A 378 -11.43 -5.31 9.85
N VAL A 379 -12.57 -5.43 9.18
CA VAL A 379 -13.41 -4.28 8.80
C VAL A 379 -14.79 -4.46 9.39
N ALA A 380 -15.18 -3.56 10.28
CA ALA A 380 -16.50 -3.57 10.88
C ALA A 380 -17.50 -2.79 10.00
N LEU A 381 -18.66 -3.40 9.78
CA LEU A 381 -19.79 -2.87 9.01
C LEU A 381 -20.96 -2.64 9.94
N GLU A 382 -21.99 -1.91 9.52
CA GLU A 382 -23.17 -1.59 10.37
C GLU A 382 -23.68 -2.79 11.19
N GLY A 383 -24.03 -2.53 12.45
CA GLY A 383 -24.48 -3.55 13.40
C GLY A 383 -23.32 -4.40 13.94
N ASP A 384 -23.60 -5.69 14.18
CA ASP A 384 -22.68 -6.67 14.76
C ASP A 384 -21.81 -7.37 13.70
N ASN A 385 -21.48 -6.70 12.59
CA ASN A 385 -20.85 -7.32 11.43
C ASN A 385 -19.36 -7.00 11.36
N LEU A 386 -18.51 -8.02 11.30
CA LEU A 386 -17.06 -7.91 11.19
C LEU A 386 -16.52 -8.78 10.05
N VAL A 387 -16.08 -8.17 8.96
CA VAL A 387 -15.47 -8.88 7.83
C VAL A 387 -13.97 -9.02 8.07
N LEU A 388 -13.49 -10.26 8.08
CA LEU A 388 -12.09 -10.61 8.29
C LEU A 388 -11.46 -11.14 7.01
N ARG A 389 -10.31 -10.59 6.64
CA ARG A 389 -9.45 -11.12 5.57
C ARG A 389 -8.28 -11.86 6.19
N TYR A 390 -8.12 -13.12 5.83
CA TYR A 390 -6.95 -13.91 6.21
C TYR A 390 -6.09 -14.28 5.01
N LEU A 391 -4.84 -14.63 5.29
CA LEU A 391 -3.92 -15.25 4.36
C LEU A 391 -3.64 -16.69 4.81
N ARG A 392 -4.13 -17.66 4.04
CA ARG A 392 -3.97 -19.11 4.27
C ARG A 392 -2.99 -19.70 3.29
N ASP A 393 -1.77 -19.96 3.74
CA ASP A 393 -0.66 -20.37 2.88
C ASP A 393 -0.61 -19.46 1.64
N VAL A 394 -0.48 -18.14 1.86
CA VAL A 394 -0.36 -17.14 0.79
C VAL A 394 -1.56 -17.06 -0.18
N ARG A 395 -2.73 -17.55 0.22
CA ARG A 395 -4.00 -17.40 -0.52
C ARG A 395 -4.98 -16.59 0.32
N GLY A 396 -5.65 -15.62 -0.28
CA GLY A 396 -6.66 -14.84 0.43
C GLY A 396 -7.84 -15.72 0.86
N THR A 397 -8.42 -15.43 2.02
CA THR A 397 -9.72 -15.94 2.46
C THR A 397 -10.52 -14.79 3.08
N LEU A 398 -11.85 -14.89 3.04
CA LEU A 398 -12.75 -13.85 3.55
C LEU A 398 -13.86 -14.49 4.38
N ALA A 399 -14.11 -13.95 5.57
CA ALA A 399 -15.16 -14.46 6.44
C ALA A 399 -15.93 -13.31 7.11
N LEU A 400 -17.22 -13.49 7.33
CA LEU A 400 -18.06 -12.64 8.17
C LEU A 400 -18.11 -13.22 9.58
N HIS A 401 -17.83 -12.39 10.57
CA HIS A 401 -17.87 -12.69 12.00
C HIS A 401 -18.77 -11.69 12.71
N ARG A 402 -19.15 -12.02 13.95
CA ARG A 402 -19.78 -11.07 14.87
C ARG A 402 -18.75 -10.15 15.50
N LEU A 403 -19.01 -8.84 15.54
CA LEU A 403 -18.12 -7.85 16.16
C LEU A 403 -18.07 -8.01 17.69
N SER A 404 -19.19 -8.40 18.31
CA SER A 404 -19.41 -8.46 19.75
C SER A 404 -18.58 -9.54 20.44
N ASP A 405 -18.44 -10.71 19.80
CA ASP A 405 -17.78 -11.89 20.36
C ASP A 405 -16.90 -12.68 19.37
N GLY A 406 -16.74 -12.22 18.13
CA GLY A 406 -15.90 -12.84 17.11
C GLY A 406 -16.42 -14.14 16.54
N GLY A 407 -17.64 -14.56 16.87
CA GLY A 407 -18.23 -15.80 16.34
C GLY A 407 -18.33 -15.78 14.82
N LEU A 408 -17.83 -16.82 14.16
CA LEU A 408 -17.95 -17.01 12.70
C LEU A 408 -19.44 -17.08 12.31
N VAL A 409 -19.82 -16.27 11.33
CA VAL A 409 -21.15 -16.28 10.71
C VAL A 409 -21.07 -17.03 9.39
N THR A 410 -20.21 -16.59 8.48
CA THR A 410 -20.11 -17.15 7.13
C THR A 410 -18.67 -17.14 6.63
N ASP A 411 -18.22 -18.26 6.08
CA ASP A 411 -16.95 -18.38 5.35
C ASP A 411 -17.25 -18.22 3.85
N PHE A 412 -16.73 -17.17 3.21
CA PHE A 412 -17.06 -16.86 1.82
C PHE A 412 -16.18 -17.65 0.86
N ALA A 413 -16.83 -18.30 -0.11
CA ALA A 413 -16.13 -19.04 -1.15
C ALA A 413 -15.45 -18.06 -2.13
N LEU A 414 -14.15 -18.24 -2.35
CA LEU A 414 -13.41 -17.50 -3.37
C LEU A 414 -13.17 -18.36 -4.62
N PRO A 415 -12.97 -17.74 -5.80
CA PRO A 415 -12.87 -18.46 -7.07
C PRO A 415 -11.71 -19.48 -7.17
N GLY A 416 -10.66 -19.36 -6.37
CA GLY A 416 -9.52 -20.28 -6.40
C GLY A 416 -8.27 -19.74 -5.72
N ILE A 417 -7.08 -20.07 -6.26
CA ILE A 417 -5.81 -19.48 -5.82
C ILE A 417 -5.78 -18.02 -6.28
N GLY A 418 -5.73 -17.10 -5.33
CA GLY A 418 -5.69 -15.68 -5.61
C GLY A 418 -5.51 -14.86 -4.36
N SER A 419 -5.64 -13.55 -4.53
CA SER A 419 -5.58 -12.56 -3.47
C SER A 419 -6.81 -11.68 -3.47
N ILE A 420 -7.17 -11.20 -2.29
CA ILE A 420 -8.21 -10.19 -2.11
C ILE A 420 -7.52 -8.82 -2.08
N GLY A 421 -7.74 -8.03 -3.13
CA GLY A 421 -7.19 -6.69 -3.30
C GLY A 421 -8.02 -5.62 -2.61
N GLY A 422 -8.24 -4.50 -3.31
CA GLY A 422 -8.97 -3.35 -2.80
C GLY A 422 -10.29 -3.77 -2.15
N PHE A 423 -10.49 -3.32 -0.92
CA PHE A 423 -11.64 -3.64 -0.08
C PHE A 423 -12.29 -2.33 0.37
N SER A 424 -13.62 -2.27 0.40
CA SER A 424 -14.35 -1.15 0.95
C SER A 424 -15.55 -1.63 1.78
N GLY A 425 -15.84 -0.88 2.83
CA GLY A 425 -16.91 -1.15 3.79
C GLY A 425 -16.89 -0.05 4.84
N SER A 426 -18.00 0.19 5.52
CA SER A 426 -18.11 1.28 6.50
C SER A 426 -19.02 0.88 7.65
N ARG A 427 -18.74 1.37 8.86
CA ARG A 427 -19.66 1.26 10.01
C ARG A 427 -21.05 1.85 9.78
N LYS A 428 -21.23 2.67 8.74
CA LYS A 428 -22.51 3.30 8.39
C LYS A 428 -23.35 2.50 7.38
N GLY A 429 -22.90 1.32 6.97
CA GLY A 429 -23.69 0.46 6.09
C GLY A 429 -23.30 -1.02 6.17
N THR A 430 -24.16 -1.88 5.65
CA THR A 430 -23.95 -3.33 5.63
C THR A 430 -23.22 -3.83 4.37
N GLU A 431 -23.14 -2.98 3.35
CA GLU A 431 -22.53 -3.32 2.07
C GLU A 431 -21.00 -3.25 2.14
N PHE A 432 -20.35 -4.19 1.45
CA PHE A 432 -18.92 -4.18 1.22
C PHE A 432 -18.55 -4.62 -0.20
N PHE A 433 -17.42 -4.15 -0.69
CA PHE A 433 -16.84 -4.57 -1.96
C PHE A 433 -15.44 -5.08 -1.76
N PHE A 434 -15.03 -6.04 -2.60
CA PHE A 434 -13.64 -6.44 -2.69
C PHE A 434 -13.27 -6.85 -4.11
N SER A 435 -12.01 -6.68 -4.48
CA SER A 435 -11.48 -7.28 -5.69
C SER A 435 -10.80 -8.61 -5.41
N PHE A 436 -10.92 -9.55 -6.33
CA PHE A 436 -10.19 -10.82 -6.33
C PHE A 436 -9.45 -10.97 -7.65
N GLN A 437 -8.20 -11.43 -7.60
CA GLN A 437 -7.34 -11.62 -8.77
C GLN A 437 -6.33 -12.76 -8.55
N SER A 438 -5.69 -13.20 -9.64
CA SER A 438 -4.64 -14.22 -9.62
C SER A 438 -3.61 -13.94 -10.72
N PHE A 439 -2.55 -14.77 -10.84
CA PHE A 439 -1.46 -14.56 -11.80
C PHE A 439 -1.91 -14.47 -13.25
N VAL A 440 -2.94 -15.24 -13.62
CA VAL A 440 -3.50 -15.33 -14.97
C VAL A 440 -4.96 -14.89 -15.04
N GLU A 441 -5.52 -14.41 -13.93
CA GLU A 441 -6.89 -13.89 -13.87
C GLU A 441 -6.83 -12.38 -13.63
N PRO A 442 -7.19 -11.54 -14.63
CA PRO A 442 -7.17 -10.07 -14.53
C PRO A 442 -7.97 -9.50 -13.36
N GLY A 443 -8.86 -10.32 -12.80
CA GLY A 443 -9.58 -10.06 -11.58
C GLY A 443 -11.03 -9.64 -11.82
N ALA A 444 -11.75 -9.54 -10.72
CA ALA A 444 -13.12 -9.11 -10.66
C ALA A 444 -13.39 -8.41 -9.34
N THR A 445 -14.35 -7.49 -9.34
CA THR A 445 -14.94 -6.92 -8.14
C THR A 445 -16.19 -7.69 -7.75
N TYR A 446 -16.32 -7.99 -6.48
CA TYR A 446 -17.46 -8.64 -5.85
C TYR A 446 -18.11 -7.67 -4.86
N ARG A 447 -19.43 -7.82 -4.69
CA ARG A 447 -20.26 -7.04 -3.76
C ARG A 447 -20.93 -8.00 -2.80
N GLY A 448 -20.80 -7.75 -1.50
CA GLY A 448 -21.53 -8.45 -0.45
C GLY A 448 -22.38 -7.49 0.37
N ASP A 449 -23.37 -8.04 1.08
CA ASP A 449 -24.24 -7.29 2.00
C ASP A 449 -24.41 -8.08 3.29
N ALA A 450 -23.92 -7.53 4.39
CA ALA A 450 -23.96 -8.17 5.70
C ALA A 450 -25.36 -8.20 6.34
N SER A 451 -26.36 -7.54 5.74
CA SER A 451 -27.77 -7.74 6.11
C SER A 451 -28.32 -9.09 5.64
N GLU A 452 -27.66 -9.71 4.66
CA GLU A 452 -27.92 -11.06 4.15
C GLU A 452 -26.70 -11.96 4.44
N PRO A 453 -26.38 -12.24 5.72
CA PRO A 453 -25.08 -12.79 6.11
C PRO A 453 -24.73 -14.12 5.42
N GLU A 454 -25.72 -14.96 5.14
CA GLU A 454 -25.54 -16.27 4.49
C GLU A 454 -25.36 -16.18 2.96
N ALA A 455 -25.59 -15.01 2.35
CA ALA A 455 -25.47 -14.83 0.92
C ALA A 455 -23.99 -14.72 0.51
N GLN A 456 -23.62 -15.43 -0.57
CA GLN A 456 -22.29 -15.30 -1.16
C GLN A 456 -22.16 -13.95 -1.89
N PRO A 457 -21.00 -13.27 -1.80
CA PRO A 457 -20.76 -12.05 -2.55
C PRO A 457 -20.99 -12.25 -4.06
N ALA A 458 -21.80 -11.39 -4.65
CA ALA A 458 -22.13 -11.46 -6.07
C ALA A 458 -21.04 -10.80 -6.91
N LEU A 459 -20.81 -11.32 -8.11
CA LEU A 459 -19.94 -10.68 -9.10
C LEU A 459 -20.53 -9.29 -9.45
N PHE A 460 -19.80 -8.23 -9.14
CA PHE A 460 -20.19 -6.86 -9.48
C PHE A 460 -19.64 -6.47 -10.85
N ARG A 461 -18.35 -6.74 -11.09
CA ARG A 461 -17.67 -6.37 -12.34
C ARG A 461 -16.51 -7.31 -12.63
N ALA A 462 -16.50 -7.93 -13.80
CA ALA A 462 -15.34 -8.69 -14.29
C ALA A 462 -14.40 -7.79 -15.10
N THR A 463 -13.09 -7.89 -14.87
CA THR A 463 -12.07 -7.26 -15.72
C THR A 463 -11.98 -8.03 -17.03
N LYS A 464 -12.08 -7.33 -18.17
CA LYS A 464 -11.93 -7.91 -19.50
C LYS A 464 -10.74 -7.27 -20.19
N LEU A 465 -9.77 -8.09 -20.59
CA LEU A 465 -8.64 -7.65 -21.40
C LEU A 465 -9.12 -7.37 -22.83
N SER A 466 -8.44 -6.46 -23.52
CA SER A 466 -8.68 -6.18 -24.94
C SER A 466 -8.10 -7.27 -25.86
N VAL A 467 -7.18 -8.09 -25.34
CA VAL A 467 -6.59 -9.25 -26.02
C VAL A 467 -7.29 -10.52 -25.54
N GLU A 468 -7.56 -11.44 -26.46
CA GLU A 468 -8.12 -12.75 -26.13
C GLU A 468 -7.21 -13.49 -25.14
N HIS A 469 -7.80 -13.86 -24.01
CA HIS A 469 -7.11 -14.53 -22.94
C HIS A 469 -8.09 -15.41 -22.18
N ASP A 470 -7.85 -16.71 -22.22
CA ASP A 470 -8.51 -17.67 -21.36
C ASP A 470 -7.54 -18.06 -20.22
N PRO A 471 -7.83 -17.70 -18.96
CA PRO A 471 -7.06 -18.17 -17.81
C PRO A 471 -6.96 -19.70 -17.75
N SER A 472 -7.93 -20.43 -18.31
CA SER A 472 -7.96 -21.89 -18.31
C SER A 472 -6.86 -22.53 -19.17
N ASP A 473 -6.20 -21.77 -20.06
CA ASP A 473 -5.03 -22.21 -20.82
C ASP A 473 -3.76 -22.35 -19.97
N TYR A 474 -3.79 -21.84 -18.74
CA TYR A 474 -2.65 -21.78 -17.84
C TYR A 474 -2.88 -22.64 -16.60
N GLU A 475 -1.78 -22.97 -15.92
CA GLU A 475 -1.80 -23.56 -14.60
C GLU A 475 -1.03 -22.70 -13.61
N VAL A 476 -1.60 -22.57 -12.42
CA VAL A 476 -0.98 -21.96 -11.24
C VAL A 476 -0.90 -23.05 -10.18
N LYS A 477 0.32 -23.43 -9.80
CA LYS A 477 0.56 -24.44 -8.76
C LYS A 477 1.27 -23.79 -7.58
N GLN A 478 0.79 -24.09 -6.38
CA GLN A 478 1.52 -23.78 -5.16
C GLN A 478 2.39 -24.97 -4.78
N LEU A 479 3.67 -24.73 -4.54
CA LEU A 479 4.66 -25.70 -4.11
C LEU A 479 5.39 -25.19 -2.87
N PHE A 480 6.11 -26.08 -2.18
CA PHE A 480 6.93 -25.73 -1.04
C PHE A 480 8.37 -26.18 -1.28
N ALA A 481 9.27 -25.22 -1.44
CA ALA A 481 10.70 -25.46 -1.52
C ALA A 481 11.29 -25.70 -0.13
N THR A 482 12.43 -26.38 -0.07
CA THR A 482 13.16 -26.61 1.18
C THR A 482 14.37 -25.69 1.19
N SER A 483 14.38 -24.74 2.14
CA SER A 483 15.53 -23.87 2.36
C SER A 483 16.71 -24.65 2.95
N LYS A 484 17.88 -24.01 3.02
CA LYS A 484 19.13 -24.59 3.54
C LYS A 484 19.00 -25.16 4.95
N ASP A 485 18.17 -24.57 5.79
CA ASP A 485 17.92 -25.00 7.17
C ASP A 485 16.75 -26.00 7.32
N GLY A 486 16.15 -26.44 6.22
CA GLY A 486 15.00 -27.35 6.22
C GLY A 486 13.63 -26.67 6.23
N THR A 487 13.57 -25.34 6.38
CA THR A 487 12.31 -24.58 6.35
C THR A 487 11.58 -24.78 5.03
N LYS A 488 10.25 -24.98 5.09
CA LYS A 488 9.39 -25.06 3.90
C LYS A 488 8.96 -23.65 3.50
N VAL A 489 9.38 -23.22 2.32
CA VAL A 489 9.12 -21.89 1.78
C VAL A 489 8.11 -22.02 0.63
N PRO A 490 6.93 -21.38 0.70
CA PRO A 490 5.96 -21.46 -0.38
C PRO A 490 6.46 -20.74 -1.64
N MET A 491 6.06 -21.27 -2.78
CA MET A 491 6.22 -20.61 -4.07
C MET A 491 5.04 -20.93 -4.97
N PHE A 492 4.71 -20.00 -5.86
CA PHE A 492 3.76 -20.23 -6.94
C PHE A 492 4.51 -20.39 -8.26
N VAL A 493 4.16 -21.43 -9.02
CA VAL A 493 4.69 -21.70 -10.36
C VAL A 493 3.54 -21.56 -11.35
N THR A 494 3.72 -20.66 -12.32
CA THR A 494 2.72 -20.31 -13.32
C THR A 494 3.26 -20.50 -14.72
N HIS A 495 2.57 -21.28 -15.55
CA HIS A 495 2.91 -21.45 -16.98
C HIS A 495 1.70 -21.94 -17.79
N ARG A 496 1.86 -22.04 -19.12
CA ARG A 496 0.83 -22.59 -20.00
C ARG A 496 0.67 -24.11 -19.77
N LYS A 497 -0.56 -24.62 -19.83
CA LYS A 497 -0.83 -26.06 -19.75
C LYS A 497 -0.14 -26.82 -20.88
N GLY A 498 0.31 -28.04 -20.57
CA GLY A 498 0.97 -28.93 -21.53
C GLY A 498 2.46 -28.64 -21.75
N LEU A 499 3.01 -27.58 -21.14
CA LEU A 499 4.45 -27.31 -21.14
C LEU A 499 5.18 -28.46 -20.41
N GLN A 500 6.22 -29.01 -21.03
CA GLN A 500 7.07 -30.03 -20.40
C GLN A 500 8.09 -29.35 -19.50
N LEU A 501 8.10 -29.68 -18.21
CA LEU A 501 9.05 -29.13 -17.24
C LEU A 501 10.35 -29.95 -17.23
N ASP A 502 11.09 -29.92 -18.33
CA ASP A 502 12.30 -30.72 -18.55
C ASP A 502 13.63 -29.98 -18.26
N GLY A 503 13.54 -28.77 -17.70
CA GLY A 503 14.69 -27.90 -17.42
C GLY A 503 15.11 -26.99 -18.57
N SER A 504 14.45 -27.05 -19.74
CA SER A 504 14.76 -26.17 -20.89
C SER A 504 13.98 -24.85 -20.90
N ASN A 505 12.95 -24.71 -20.05
CA ASN A 505 12.08 -23.55 -20.08
C ASN A 505 12.74 -22.31 -19.45
N PRO A 506 12.68 -21.14 -20.11
CA PRO A 506 13.14 -19.91 -19.52
C PRO A 506 12.25 -19.56 -18.32
N THR A 507 12.87 -19.23 -17.18
CA THR A 507 12.16 -19.02 -15.92
C THR A 507 12.42 -17.61 -15.39
N LEU A 508 11.35 -16.87 -15.09
CA LEU A 508 11.42 -15.62 -14.34
C LEU A 508 11.06 -15.89 -12.88
N LEU A 509 12.08 -15.86 -12.01
CA LEU A 509 11.93 -16.00 -10.56
C LEU A 509 11.89 -14.62 -9.90
N TYR A 510 10.81 -14.34 -9.16
CA TYR A 510 10.61 -13.09 -8.44
C TYR A 510 10.45 -13.34 -6.94
N ALA A 511 11.00 -12.44 -6.13
CA ALA A 511 10.85 -12.45 -4.68
C ALA A 511 11.17 -11.07 -4.08
N TYR A 512 10.84 -10.89 -2.80
CA TYR A 512 11.13 -9.68 -2.04
C TYR A 512 11.80 -10.00 -0.68
N GLY A 513 11.08 -10.60 0.26
CA GLY A 513 11.64 -11.10 1.52
C GLY A 513 12.09 -10.01 2.50
N GLY A 514 11.18 -9.12 2.91
CA GLY A 514 11.48 -8.07 3.87
C GLY A 514 10.25 -7.29 4.34
N PHE A 515 10.46 -6.50 5.40
CA PHE A 515 9.52 -5.45 5.85
C PHE A 515 8.09 -5.91 6.17
N ASN A 516 7.88 -7.20 6.49
CA ASN A 516 6.54 -7.76 6.73
C ASN A 516 5.60 -7.72 5.50
N ILE A 517 6.15 -7.46 4.30
CA ILE A 517 5.38 -7.41 3.05
C ILE A 517 5.10 -8.84 2.59
N SER A 518 3.84 -9.17 2.35
CA SER A 518 3.44 -10.46 1.78
C SER A 518 3.35 -10.36 0.26
N LEU A 519 4.01 -11.28 -0.47
CA LEU A 519 3.89 -11.36 -1.93
C LEU A 519 2.73 -12.27 -2.34
N GLU A 520 1.53 -11.70 -2.51
CA GLU A 520 0.34 -12.48 -2.86
C GLU A 520 0.16 -12.73 -4.37
N PRO A 521 -0.67 -13.71 -4.78
CA PRO A 521 -1.01 -13.93 -6.19
C PRO A 521 -1.83 -12.79 -6.78
N THR A 522 -1.21 -11.94 -7.60
CA THR A 522 -1.85 -10.79 -8.26
C THR A 522 -1.77 -10.89 -9.78
N PHE A 523 -2.58 -10.14 -10.52
CA PHE A 523 -2.45 -10.06 -11.97
C PHE A 523 -1.37 -9.05 -12.36
N SER A 524 -0.64 -9.33 -13.45
CA SER A 524 0.29 -8.38 -14.06
C SER A 524 0.32 -8.56 -15.57
N PRO A 525 0.00 -7.50 -16.36
CA PRO A 525 0.09 -7.57 -17.81
C PRO A 525 1.48 -7.94 -18.30
N SER A 526 2.56 -7.44 -17.67
CA SER A 526 3.94 -7.75 -18.08
C SER A 526 4.30 -9.22 -17.86
N ARG A 527 3.82 -9.83 -16.76
CA ARG A 527 3.96 -11.28 -16.54
C ARG A 527 3.17 -12.07 -17.58
N LEU A 528 1.95 -11.65 -17.90
CA LEU A 528 1.18 -12.33 -18.94
C LEU A 528 1.84 -12.20 -20.32
N THR A 529 2.44 -11.04 -20.64
CA THR A 529 3.25 -10.86 -21.85
C THR A 529 4.42 -11.84 -21.87
N TRP A 530 5.16 -12.01 -20.76
CA TRP A 530 6.23 -12.99 -20.64
C TRP A 530 5.76 -14.42 -20.96
N LEU A 531 4.66 -14.84 -20.34
CA LEU A 531 4.09 -16.17 -20.55
C LEU A 531 3.61 -16.39 -22.00
N LYS A 532 2.98 -15.38 -22.61
CA LYS A 532 2.46 -15.46 -23.99
C LYS A 532 3.56 -15.35 -25.05
N ALA A 533 4.49 -14.41 -24.91
CA ALA A 533 5.52 -14.12 -25.91
C ALA A 533 6.61 -15.18 -25.96
N TYR A 534 7.02 -15.69 -24.80
CA TYR A 534 8.21 -16.55 -24.70
C TYR A 534 7.92 -17.97 -24.24
N GLY A 535 6.66 -18.28 -23.89
CA GLY A 535 6.27 -19.60 -23.38
C GLY A 535 6.98 -19.96 -22.07
N GLY A 536 7.47 -18.96 -21.33
CA GLY A 536 8.28 -19.16 -20.14
C GLY A 536 7.49 -19.60 -18.92
N VAL A 537 8.22 -19.93 -17.85
CA VAL A 537 7.68 -20.18 -16.51
C VAL A 537 7.85 -18.93 -15.67
N TYR A 538 6.84 -18.58 -14.88
CA TYR A 538 6.93 -17.55 -13.86
C TYR A 538 6.89 -18.19 -12.47
N VAL A 539 7.81 -17.81 -11.60
CA VAL A 539 7.87 -18.27 -10.21
C VAL A 539 7.86 -17.07 -9.27
N GLN A 540 6.94 -17.08 -8.31
CA GLN A 540 6.93 -16.12 -7.19
C GLN A 540 7.24 -16.87 -5.90
N ALA A 541 8.35 -16.52 -5.24
CA ALA A 541 8.78 -17.16 -3.99
C ALA A 541 8.47 -16.26 -2.78
N ASN A 542 7.85 -16.85 -1.77
CA ASN A 542 7.39 -16.18 -0.55
C ASN A 542 8.38 -16.38 0.59
N LEU A 543 9.53 -15.71 0.46
CA LEU A 543 10.68 -15.85 1.36
C LEU A 543 10.37 -15.37 2.78
N ARG A 544 11.18 -15.80 3.75
CA ARG A 544 11.23 -15.16 5.08
C ARG A 544 11.57 -13.68 4.97
N GLY A 545 11.26 -12.93 6.03
CA GLY A 545 11.35 -11.46 6.03
C GLY A 545 10.06 -10.80 5.56
N GLY A 546 9.26 -11.49 4.74
CA GLY A 546 7.88 -11.11 4.42
C GLY A 546 6.91 -11.39 5.58
N GLY A 547 5.63 -11.08 5.36
CA GLY A 547 4.58 -11.19 6.38
C GLY A 547 3.73 -12.44 6.29
N GLU A 548 3.98 -13.35 5.33
CA GLU A 548 3.04 -14.38 4.89
C GLU A 548 2.52 -15.30 6.00
N TYR A 549 3.35 -15.57 7.01
CA TYR A 549 3.02 -16.39 8.18
C TYR A 549 3.09 -15.61 9.50
N GLY A 550 3.00 -14.28 9.43
CA GLY A 550 3.03 -13.38 10.57
C GLY A 550 4.42 -12.91 10.99
N VAL A 551 4.48 -12.25 12.13
CA VAL A 551 5.68 -11.54 12.62
C VAL A 551 6.88 -12.48 12.79
N GLU A 552 6.65 -13.75 13.15
CA GLU A 552 7.71 -14.76 13.25
C GLU A 552 8.40 -15.03 11.91
N TRP A 553 7.65 -15.05 10.81
CA TRP A 553 8.19 -15.22 9.45
C TRP A 553 9.03 -14.01 9.01
N ARG A 554 8.57 -12.81 9.37
CA ARG A 554 9.30 -11.55 9.18
C ARG A 554 10.60 -11.55 9.97
N ASP A 555 10.55 -11.90 11.24
CA ASP A 555 11.71 -11.86 12.13
C ASP A 555 12.76 -12.91 11.73
N ALA A 556 12.33 -14.06 11.24
CA ALA A 556 13.19 -15.12 10.72
C ALA A 556 13.97 -14.74 9.46
N GLY A 557 13.66 -13.61 8.81
CA GLY A 557 14.39 -13.08 7.64
C GLY A 557 14.82 -11.62 7.78
N SER A 558 14.99 -11.12 9.00
CA SER A 558 15.36 -9.73 9.27
C SER A 558 16.62 -9.60 10.14
N LYS A 559 17.27 -8.42 10.08
CA LYS A 559 18.45 -8.09 10.89
C LYS A 559 19.53 -9.19 10.80
N GLN A 560 19.93 -9.80 11.91
CA GLN A 560 20.91 -10.88 11.96
C GLN A 560 20.51 -12.14 11.17
N ASN A 561 19.21 -12.33 10.91
CA ASN A 561 18.67 -13.45 10.14
C ASN A 561 18.50 -13.11 8.65
N LYS A 562 18.97 -11.95 8.17
CA LYS A 562 18.74 -11.55 6.77
C LYS A 562 19.33 -12.56 5.76
N GLN A 563 20.38 -13.28 6.13
CA GLN A 563 20.96 -14.35 5.30
C GLN A 563 19.93 -15.43 4.93
N HIS A 564 18.97 -15.73 5.80
CA HIS A 564 17.93 -16.71 5.53
C HIS A 564 17.08 -16.36 4.30
N VAL A 565 16.88 -15.06 4.02
CA VAL A 565 16.16 -14.62 2.82
C VAL A 565 16.90 -15.03 1.56
N PHE A 566 18.21 -14.86 1.55
CA PHE A 566 19.05 -15.24 0.41
C PHE A 566 19.13 -16.76 0.27
N ASP A 567 19.24 -17.48 1.39
CA ASP A 567 19.25 -18.94 1.42
C ASP A 567 17.90 -19.52 0.94
N ASP A 568 16.77 -18.90 1.32
CA ASP A 568 15.44 -19.26 0.82
C ASP A 568 15.37 -19.08 -0.70
N PHE A 569 15.84 -17.93 -1.20
CA PHE A 569 15.79 -17.62 -2.64
C PHE A 569 16.65 -18.59 -3.46
N GLN A 570 17.86 -18.90 -2.97
CA GLN A 570 18.76 -19.88 -3.61
C GLN A 570 18.19 -21.30 -3.55
N GLY A 571 17.49 -21.65 -2.46
CA GLY A 571 16.83 -22.94 -2.28
C GLY A 571 15.73 -23.23 -3.30
N MET A 572 15.16 -22.20 -3.95
CA MET A 572 14.17 -22.38 -5.02
C MET A 572 14.72 -23.18 -6.20
N GLY A 573 16.01 -23.05 -6.52
CA GLY A 573 16.65 -23.79 -7.62
C GLY A 573 16.79 -25.29 -7.38
N TRP A 574 16.49 -25.78 -6.17
CA TRP A 574 16.68 -27.16 -5.74
C TRP A 574 15.36 -27.94 -5.65
N CYS A 575 14.24 -27.27 -5.92
CA CYS A 575 12.98 -27.94 -6.15
C CYS A 575 13.08 -28.77 -7.43
N GLY A 576 13.29 -30.07 -7.27
CA GLY A 576 13.06 -31.04 -8.33
C GLY A 576 11.59 -30.98 -8.74
N MET A 577 11.31 -30.19 -9.78
CA MET A 577 10.05 -30.21 -10.52
C MET A 577 10.13 -31.23 -11.64
#